data_AF-A0A357I8C8-F1
#
_entry.id   AF-A0A357I8C8-F1
#
_cell.length_a   1.000
_cell.length_b   1.000
_cell.length_c   1.000
_cell.angle_alpha   90.00
_cell.angle_beta   90.00
_cell.angle_gamma   90.00
#
_symmetry.space_group_name_H-M   'P 1'
#
loop_
_entity.id
_entity.type
_entity.pdbx_description
1 polymer ?
#
loop_
_entity_poly.entity_id
_entity_poly.type
_entity_poly.pdbx_seq_one_letter_code
_entity_poly.pdbx_strand_id
1 'polypeptide(L)'
;MNAFVQAATILKTGEYQVLKQAYLNWHGACADEDEINLLFAQYMQFGVLPHWAESFAKTVISDFNAQLDINPGLYSLSCFSPRVASRKKIPTFSIN
;
A
#
# COMPACT_ATOMS: atom_id res chain seq x y z
N MET A 1 -12.86 3.89 13.99
CA MET A 1 -11.47 4.29 13.63
C MET A 1 -11.09 3.54 12.37
N ASN A 2 -10.56 4.23 11.37
CA ASN A 2 -10.20 3.62 10.08
C ASN A 2 -8.97 2.71 10.28
N ALA A 3 -9.02 1.46 9.83
CA ALA A 3 -7.93 0.49 9.99
C ALA A 3 -6.60 1.00 9.42
N PHE A 4 -6.69 1.86 8.40
CA PHE A 4 -5.54 2.47 7.75
C PHE A 4 -4.77 3.47 8.64
N VAL A 5 -5.49 4.34 9.36
CA VAL A 5 -4.90 5.29 10.34
C VAL A 5 -4.20 4.53 11.47
N GLN A 6 -4.83 3.44 11.92
CA GLN A 6 -4.26 2.61 12.98
C GLN A 6 -2.98 1.90 12.50
N ALA A 7 -2.98 1.32 11.29
CA ALA A 7 -1.79 0.72 10.71
C ALA A 7 -0.66 1.74 10.52
N ALA A 8 -0.96 2.95 10.04
CA ALA A 8 0.00 4.04 9.90
C ALA A 8 0.64 4.42 11.25
N THR A 9 -0.18 4.50 12.30
CA THR A 9 0.28 4.77 13.67
C THR A 9 1.19 3.66 14.20
N ILE A 10 0.81 2.39 14.02
CA ILE A 10 1.61 1.22 14.42
C ILE A 10 2.97 1.22 13.71
N LEU A 11 2.97 1.48 12.40
CA LEU A 11 4.19 1.51 11.58
C LEU A 11 5.00 2.82 11.75
N LYS A 12 4.53 3.76 12.56
CA LYS A 12 5.13 5.10 12.74
C LYS A 12 5.39 5.81 11.41
N THR A 13 4.46 5.70 10.47
CA THR A 13 4.55 6.26 9.13
C THR A 13 3.25 6.95 8.72
N GLY A 14 3.22 7.63 7.58
CA GLY A 14 2.02 8.24 7.03
C GLY A 14 1.12 7.25 6.29
N GLU A 15 -0.18 7.52 6.20
CA GLU A 15 -1.15 6.69 5.46
C GLU A 15 -0.73 6.50 3.99
N TYR A 16 -0.19 7.53 3.36
CA TYR A 16 0.34 7.46 2.00
C TYR A 16 1.45 6.42 1.85
N GLN A 17 2.33 6.30 2.85
CA GLN A 17 3.39 5.29 2.84
C GLN A 17 2.83 3.88 3.06
N VAL A 18 1.85 3.72 3.94
CA VAL A 18 1.14 2.45 4.12
C VAL A 18 0.49 2.00 2.80
N LEU A 19 -0.09 2.94 2.06
CA LEU A 19 -0.69 2.66 0.75
C LEU A 19 0.35 2.22 -0.29
N LYS A 20 1.50 2.90 -0.37
CA LYS A 20 2.61 2.48 -1.25
C LYS A 20 3.10 1.08 -0.91
N GLN A 21 3.22 0.75 0.37
CA GLN A 21 3.64 -0.57 0.83
C GLN A 21 2.59 -1.65 0.53
N ALA A 22 1.31 -1.35 0.77
CA ALA A 22 0.22 -2.24 0.44
C ALA A 22 0.15 -2.52 -1.08
N TYR A 23 0.36 -1.49 -1.91
CA TYR A 23 0.42 -1.64 -3.36
C TYR A 23 1.58 -2.55 -3.76
N LEU A 24 2.78 -2.29 -3.23
CA LEU A 24 3.97 -3.09 -3.52
C LEU A 24 3.81 -4.55 -3.07
N ASN A 25 3.21 -4.78 -1.91
CA ASN A 25 2.94 -6.12 -1.39
C ASN A 25 1.92 -6.88 -2.27
N TRP A 26 0.91 -6.18 -2.80
CA TRP A 26 -0.13 -6.79 -3.63
C TRP A 26 0.29 -7.00 -5.09
N HIS A 27 0.86 -5.96 -5.71
CA HIS A 27 1.24 -5.97 -7.13
C HIS A 27 2.65 -6.57 -7.35
N GLY A 28 3.47 -6.67 -6.31
CA GLY A 28 4.87 -7.12 -6.41
C GLY A 28 5.79 -6.13 -7.14
N ALA A 29 5.29 -4.92 -7.42
CA ALA A 29 6.00 -3.87 -8.14
C ALA A 29 5.73 -2.51 -7.50
N CYS A 30 6.67 -1.59 -7.67
CA CYS A 30 6.53 -0.22 -7.18
C CYS A 30 5.41 0.48 -7.94
N ALA A 31 4.52 1.12 -7.19
CA ALA A 31 3.47 1.94 -7.77
C ALA A 31 4.09 3.09 -8.56
N ASP A 32 3.49 3.38 -9.71
CA ASP A 32 3.74 4.66 -10.38
C ASP A 32 3.26 5.80 -9.48
N GLU A 33 4.01 6.90 -9.41
CA GLU A 33 3.69 7.98 -8.48
C GLU A 33 2.34 8.63 -8.82
N ASP A 34 1.99 8.75 -10.10
CA ASP A 34 0.72 9.35 -10.51
C ASP A 34 -0.46 8.43 -10.16
N GLU A 35 -0.30 7.11 -10.32
CA GLU A 35 -1.32 6.12 -9.99
C GLU A 35 -1.60 6.09 -8.48
N ILE A 36 -0.55 6.05 -7.66
CA ILE A 36 -0.71 6.00 -6.21
C ILE A 36 -1.23 7.32 -5.63
N ASN A 37 -0.84 8.46 -6.23
CA ASN A 37 -1.37 9.77 -5.87
C ASN A 37 -2.85 9.88 -6.16
N LEU A 38 -3.30 9.43 -7.34
CA LEU A 38 -4.71 9.41 -7.70
C LEU A 38 -5.51 8.53 -6.73
N LEU A 39 -5.00 7.34 -6.42
CA LEU A 39 -5.67 6.40 -5.52
C LEU A 39 -5.73 6.95 -4.09
N PHE A 40 -4.66 7.61 -3.62
CA PHE A 40 -4.66 8.29 -2.33
C PHE A 40 -5.63 9.48 -2.30
N ALA A 41 -5.71 10.28 -3.37
CA ALA A 41 -6.66 11.38 -3.47
C ALA A 41 -8.11 10.88 -3.41
N GLN A 42 -8.43 9.78 -4.10
CA GLN A 42 -9.75 9.13 -4.03
C GLN A 42 -10.06 8.63 -2.62
N TYR A 43 -9.07 8.02 -1.94
CA TYR A 43 -9.22 7.65 -0.54
C TYR A 43 -9.53 8.85 0.35
N MET A 44 -8.80 9.95 0.21
CA MET A 44 -9.03 11.16 1.01
C MET A 44 -10.38 11.81 0.71
N GLN A 45 -10.85 11.74 -0.53
CA GLN A 45 -12.11 12.35 -0.96
C GLN A 45 -13.34 11.51 -0.60
N PHE A 46 -13.28 10.19 -0.76
CA PHE A 46 -14.43 9.30 -0.63
C PHE A 46 -14.35 8.38 0.60
N GLY A 47 -13.20 8.28 1.25
CA GLY A 47 -12.96 7.35 2.36
C GLY A 47 -12.93 5.88 1.95
N VAL A 48 -12.91 5.59 0.64
CA VAL A 48 -12.94 4.23 0.10
C VAL A 48 -11.52 3.79 -0.23
N LEU A 49 -11.14 2.63 0.32
CA LEU A 49 -9.87 1.98 0.02
C LEU A 49 -10.13 0.73 -0.83
N PRO A 50 -9.18 0.36 -1.70
CA PRO A 50 -9.22 -0.95 -2.34
C PRO A 50 -9.14 -2.07 -1.31
N HIS A 51 -9.78 -3.20 -1.59
CA HIS A 51 -9.79 -4.36 -0.68
C HIS A 51 -8.39 -4.85 -0.29
N TRP A 52 -7.41 -4.77 -1.20
CA TRP A 52 -6.02 -5.16 -0.92
C TRP A 52 -5.36 -4.23 0.12
N ALA A 53 -5.67 -2.93 0.08
CA ALA A 53 -5.15 -1.95 1.02
C ALA A 53 -5.75 -2.18 2.41
N GLU A 54 -7.06 -2.42 2.46
CA GLU A 54 -7.75 -2.77 3.70
C GLU A 54 -7.22 -4.07 4.30
N SER A 55 -7.00 -5.09 3.46
CA SER A 55 -6.43 -6.38 3.89
C SER A 55 -5.03 -6.19 4.46
N PHE A 56 -4.18 -5.37 3.83
CA PHE A 56 -2.84 -5.08 4.33
C PHE A 56 -2.87 -4.41 5.71
N ALA A 57 -3.73 -3.40 5.90
CA ALA A 57 -3.87 -2.73 7.19
C ALA A 57 -4.34 -3.70 8.29
N LYS A 58 -5.26 -4.63 7.98
CA LYS A 58 -5.69 -5.68 8.90
C LYS A 58 -4.55 -6.63 9.27
N THR A 59 -3.72 -7.02 8.31
CA THR A 59 -2.53 -7.84 8.56
C THR A 59 -1.57 -7.14 9.52
N VAL A 60 -1.24 -5.86 9.28
CA VAL A 60 -0.36 -5.08 10.17
C VAL A 60 -0.91 -5.00 11.59
N ILE A 61 -2.22 -4.76 11.75
CA ILE A 61 -2.87 -4.73 13.06
C ILE A 61 -2.86 -6.12 13.71
N SER A 62 -3.11 -7.17 12.95
CA SER A 62 -3.08 -8.56 13.43
C SER A 62 -1.68 -8.93 13.93
N ASP A 63 -0.65 -8.63 13.16
CA ASP A 63 0.75 -8.91 13.50
C ASP A 63 1.16 -8.13 14.76
N PHE A 64 0.64 -6.91 14.93
CA PHE A 64 0.92 -6.08 16.11
C PHE A 64 0.30 -6.68 17.36
N ASN A 65 -0.96 -7.11 17.26
CA ASN A 65 -1.66 -7.77 18.36
C ASN A 65 -1.06 -9.14 18.72
N ALA A 66 -0.46 -9.82 17.74
CA ALA A 66 0.25 -11.07 17.95
C ALA A 66 1.59 -10.92 18.70
N GLN A 67 1.97 -9.69 19.09
CA GLN A 67 3.28 -9.37 19.71
C GLN A 67 4.48 -9.89 18.90
N LEU A 68 4.30 -10.06 17.59
CA LEU A 68 5.44 -10.13 16.70
C LEU A 68 6.13 -8.78 16.83
N ASP A 69 7.45 -8.79 17.07
CA ASP A 69 8.24 -7.58 17.21
C ASP A 69 8.19 -6.84 15.86
N ILE A 70 7.15 -6.00 15.68
CA ILE A 70 6.94 -5.24 14.46
C ILE A 70 8.02 -4.19 14.43
N ASN A 71 9.14 -4.58 13.82
CA ASN A 71 10.12 -3.62 13.38
C ASN A 71 9.51 -2.93 12.14
N PRO A 72 9.23 -1.61 12.18
CA PRO A 72 8.70 -0.89 11.02
C PRO A 72 9.61 -1.02 9.78
N GLY A 73 10.89 -1.37 9.97
CA GLY A 73 11.80 -1.74 8.88
C GLY A 73 11.40 -2.99 8.09
N LEU A 74 10.65 -3.94 8.68
CA LEU A 74 10.18 -5.16 8.00
C LEU A 74 9.14 -4.86 6.93
N TYR A 75 8.28 -3.88 7.18
CA TYR A 75 7.28 -3.41 6.21
C TYR A 75 7.79 -2.28 5.32
N SER A 76 8.98 -1.75 5.60
CA SER A 76 9.64 -0.78 4.75
C SER A 76 10.28 -1.50 3.55
N LEU A 77 9.46 -2.01 2.63
CA LEU A 77 9.98 -2.55 1.38
C LEU A 77 10.53 -1.37 0.58
N SER A 78 11.83 -1.41 0.30
CA SER A 78 12.50 -0.40 -0.49
C SER A 78 12.35 -0.72 -1.98
N CYS A 79 11.82 0.24 -2.74
CA CYS A 79 11.74 0.18 -4.20
C CYS A 79 13.11 0.18 -4.92
N PHE A 80 14.21 0.11 -4.17
CA PHE A 80 15.58 0.22 -4.67
C PHE A 80 16.17 -1.08 -5.21
N SER A 81 15.48 -2.21 -5.12
CA SER A 81 15.89 -3.41 -5.84
C SER A 81 15.00 -3.61 -7.05
N PRO A 82 15.52 -3.44 -8.28
CA PRO A 82 14.79 -3.81 -9.49
C PRO A 82 14.71 -5.33 -9.51
N ARG A 83 13.70 -5.91 -8.86
CA ARG A 83 13.22 -7.21 -9.32
C ARG A 83 12.62 -6.92 -10.69
N VAL A 84 13.39 -7.26 -11.72
CA VAL A 84 13.00 -7.33 -13.13
C VAL A 84 11.66 -8.06 -13.19
N ALA A 85 10.57 -7.30 -13.11
CA ALA A 85 9.22 -7.77 -13.32
C ALA A 85 8.68 -6.87 -14.43
N SER A 86 8.88 -7.35 -15.64
CA SER A 86 8.35 -6.80 -16.88
C SER A 86 6.92 -6.32 -16.64
N ARG A 87 6.69 -5.00 -16.64
CA ARG A 87 5.34 -4.42 -16.64
C ARG A 87 4.56 -5.10 -17.76
N LYS A 88 3.57 -5.94 -17.44
CA LYS A 88 2.50 -6.22 -18.40
C LYS A 88 1.80 -4.87 -18.59
N LYS A 89 2.00 -4.27 -19.77
CA LYS A 89 1.25 -3.09 -20.18
C LYS A 89 -0.23 -3.39 -19.94
N ILE A 90 -0.86 -2.63 -19.06
CA ILE A 90 -2.31 -2.53 -19.01
C ILE A 90 -2.70 -2.07 -20.42
N PRO A 91 -3.53 -2.81 -21.17
CA PRO A 91 -3.95 -2.35 -22.49
C PRO A 91 -4.71 -1.05 -22.29
N THR A 92 -4.14 0.04 -22.80
CA THR A 92 -4.82 1.32 -22.97
C THR A 92 -6.11 1.05 -23.73
N PHE A 93 -7.24 1.16 -23.04
CA PHE A 93 -8.55 1.08 -23.68
C PHE A 93 -8.69 2.34 -24.54
N SER A 94 -8.34 2.21 -25.82
CA SER A 94 -8.60 3.23 -26.82
C SER A 94 -10.12 3.26 -27.04
N ILE A 95 -10.75 4.35 -26.66
CA ILE A 95 -12.09 4.70 -27.12
C ILE A 95 -11.89 5.55 -28.37
N ASN A 96 -12.55 5.11 -29.45
CA ASN A 96 -12.53 5.64 -30.81
C ASN A 96 -12.60 7.18 -30.91
#